data_AF-A0A1W5XLV9-F1
#
_entry.id   AF-A0A1W5XLV9-F1
#
_cell.length_a   1.000
_cell.length_b   1.000
_cell.length_c   1.000
_cell.angle_alpha   90.00
_cell.angle_beta   90.00
_cell.angle_gamma   90.00
#
_symmetry.space_group_name_H-M   'P 1'
#
loop_
_entity.id
_entity.type
_entity.pdbx_description
1 polymer ?
#
loop_
_entity_poly.entity_id
_entity_poly.type
_entity_poly.pdbx_seq_one_letter_code
_entity_poly.pdbx_strand_id
1 'polypeptide(L)'
;MTVPAAAKGEPADVPDELAEFVRYCVPLTGFAAFDLHATGMARLYLDTARHQVGEKRFTTFWTAWKQAVAQHKGPQDLSPVHQEVARALIYLWYTGAWPRLAPAAHAALRREVANAESVASPSAYVEGLVWRTFHGHPAGAKPPGFGTWAVQPPAPQSVEQLRTGLGLADVPYCTGLTDEVSPDEIPGRLLPGPRISRHIPPSAVPTADAPGTPEESTA
;
A
#
# COMPACT_ATOMS: atom_id res chain seq x y z
N MET A 1 54.17 0.18 -33.11
CA MET A 1 52.98 -0.70 -33.11
C MET A 1 52.05 -0.16 -32.04
N THR A 2 51.18 0.76 -32.43
CA THR A 2 50.38 1.58 -31.51
C THR A 2 48.97 0.99 -31.46
N VAL A 3 48.57 0.49 -30.29
CA VAL A 3 47.22 -0.05 -30.08
C VAL A 3 46.25 1.13 -29.94
N PRO A 4 45.12 1.18 -30.65
CA PRO A 4 44.16 2.26 -30.49
C PRO A 4 43.35 2.05 -29.21
N ALA A 5 43.20 3.12 -28.44
CA ALA A 5 42.30 3.16 -27.30
C ALA A 5 40.85 3.06 -27.79
N ALA A 6 40.13 2.05 -27.32
CA ALA A 6 38.71 1.89 -27.56
C ALA A 6 37.95 3.09 -26.98
N ALA A 7 37.18 3.76 -27.83
CA ALA A 7 36.26 4.81 -27.45
C ALA A 7 35.28 4.26 -26.40
N LYS A 8 35.34 4.82 -25.20
CA LYS A 8 34.38 4.57 -24.13
C LYS A 8 33.05 5.15 -24.59
N GLY A 9 32.13 4.28 -25.02
CA GLY A 9 30.77 4.66 -25.34
C GLY A 9 30.15 5.39 -24.15
N GLU A 10 29.76 6.64 -24.37
CA GLU A 10 28.84 7.38 -23.51
C GLU A 10 27.55 6.56 -23.38
N PRO A 11 27.09 6.23 -22.16
CA PRO A 11 25.76 5.69 -22.02
C PRO A 11 24.76 6.81 -22.31
N ALA A 12 23.98 6.64 -23.38
CA ALA A 12 22.82 7.46 -23.67
C ALA A 12 21.92 7.56 -22.42
N ASP A 13 21.42 8.76 -22.17
CA ASP A 13 20.57 9.18 -21.05
C ASP A 13 19.22 8.46 -21.06
N VAL A 14 19.23 7.16 -20.74
CA VAL A 14 18.03 6.40 -20.38
C VAL A 14 17.73 6.77 -18.94
N PRO A 15 16.56 7.37 -18.63
CA PRO A 15 16.17 7.64 -17.25
C PRO A 15 16.36 6.38 -16.42
N ASP A 16 17.06 6.49 -15.28
CA ASP A 16 17.24 5.36 -14.36
C ASP A 16 15.88 4.70 -14.12
N GLU A 17 15.73 3.47 -14.58
CA GLU A 17 14.49 2.70 -14.51
C GLU A 17 13.91 2.70 -13.09
N LEU A 18 14.80 2.70 -12.09
CA LEU A 18 14.41 2.76 -10.70
C LEU A 18 13.83 4.12 -10.32
N ALA A 19 14.40 5.22 -10.83
CA ALA A 19 13.87 6.56 -10.63
C ALA A 19 12.50 6.72 -11.31
N GLU A 20 12.31 6.14 -12.51
CA GLU A 20 11.00 6.10 -13.16
C GLU A 20 9.99 5.31 -12.30
N PHE A 21 10.37 4.13 -11.80
CA PHE A 21 9.54 3.31 -10.94
C PHE A 21 9.08 4.08 -9.69
N VAL A 22 10.01 4.72 -8.98
CA VAL A 22 9.69 5.51 -7.79
C VAL A 22 8.75 6.67 -8.14
N ARG A 23 9.03 7.42 -9.22
CA ARG A 23 8.20 8.54 -9.67
C ARG A 23 6.74 8.12 -9.88
N TYR A 24 6.49 6.97 -10.51
CA TYR A 24 5.13 6.49 -10.75
C TYR A 24 4.50 5.76 -9.55
N CYS A 25 5.28 5.44 -8.51
CA CYS A 25 4.76 4.95 -7.24
C CYS A 25 4.31 6.08 -6.29
N VAL A 26 4.77 7.33 -6.49
CA VAL A 26 4.30 8.51 -5.73
C VAL A 26 2.76 8.62 -5.75
N PRO A 27 2.09 8.72 -6.92
CA PRO A 27 0.63 8.80 -6.97
C PRO A 27 -0.09 7.53 -6.49
N LEU A 28 0.57 6.37 -6.48
CA LEU A 28 -0.01 5.13 -5.93
C LEU A 28 -0.01 5.11 -4.40
N THR A 29 1.02 5.68 -3.78
CA THR A 29 1.26 5.57 -2.34
C THR A 29 0.90 6.84 -1.57
N GLY A 30 0.87 8.00 -2.24
CA GLY A 30 0.72 9.30 -1.60
C GLY A 30 1.98 9.79 -0.86
N PHE A 31 3.11 9.05 -0.96
CA PHE A 31 4.39 9.44 -0.36
C PHE A 31 5.29 10.12 -1.39
N ALA A 32 6.14 11.06 -0.95
CA ALA A 32 7.08 11.73 -1.83
C ALA A 32 8.16 10.76 -2.35
N ALA A 33 8.74 11.06 -3.51
CA ALA A 33 9.80 10.23 -4.09
C ALA A 33 10.99 10.05 -3.13
N PHE A 34 11.32 11.10 -2.37
CA PHE A 34 12.35 11.04 -1.32
C PHE A 34 12.02 9.97 -0.27
N ASP A 35 10.78 9.92 0.21
CA ASP A 35 10.36 8.93 1.21
C ASP A 35 10.46 7.50 0.68
N LEU A 36 10.04 7.30 -0.57
CA LEU A 36 10.12 5.99 -1.24
C LEU A 36 11.57 5.54 -1.43
N HIS A 37 12.47 6.44 -1.84
CA HIS A 37 13.91 6.14 -1.93
C HIS A 37 14.52 5.85 -0.56
N ALA A 38 14.12 6.58 0.48
CA ALA A 38 14.62 6.40 1.84
C ALA A 38 14.29 5.02 2.44
N THR A 39 13.32 4.27 1.90
CA THR A 39 13.07 2.89 2.32
C THR A 39 14.21 1.94 1.90
N GLY A 40 14.98 2.27 0.85
CA GLY A 40 15.92 1.34 0.23
C GLY A 40 15.26 0.15 -0.49
N MET A 41 13.93 0.04 -0.52
CA MET A 41 13.21 -1.14 -1.01
C MET A 41 12.82 -1.06 -2.49
N ALA A 42 12.98 0.10 -3.14
CA ALA A 42 12.45 0.35 -4.48
C ALA A 42 12.84 -0.73 -5.51
N ARG A 43 14.11 -1.16 -5.54
CA ARG A 43 14.58 -2.16 -6.51
C ARG A 43 13.99 -3.53 -6.22
N LEU A 44 14.04 -3.95 -4.96
CA LEU A 44 13.43 -5.20 -4.50
C LEU A 44 11.94 -5.25 -4.86
N TYR A 45 11.21 -4.14 -4.69
CA TYR A 45 9.78 -4.09 -4.98
C TYR A 45 9.47 -4.10 -6.47
N LEU A 46 10.27 -3.42 -7.30
CA LEU A 46 10.18 -3.53 -8.75
C LEU A 46 10.39 -4.98 -9.21
N ASP A 47 11.44 -5.63 -8.71
CA ASP A 47 11.76 -7.02 -9.06
C ASP A 47 10.68 -7.99 -8.58
N THR A 48 10.17 -7.79 -7.35
CA THR A 48 9.05 -8.57 -6.79
C THR A 48 7.82 -8.43 -7.68
N ALA A 49 7.42 -7.21 -8.05
CA ALA A 49 6.25 -6.99 -8.87
C ALA A 49 6.40 -7.63 -10.26
N ARG A 50 7.59 -7.51 -10.89
CA ARG A 50 7.89 -8.17 -12.16
C ARG A 50 7.83 -9.69 -12.07
N HIS A 51 8.37 -10.27 -11.01
CA HIS A 51 8.35 -11.71 -10.80
C HIS A 51 6.92 -12.23 -10.61
N GLN A 52 6.15 -11.59 -9.74
CA GLN A 52 4.79 -12.01 -9.39
C GLN A 52 3.82 -11.84 -10.56
N VAL A 53 3.86 -10.68 -11.24
CA VAL A 53 2.97 -10.37 -12.37
C VAL A 53 3.44 -11.00 -13.69
N GLY A 54 4.75 -11.27 -13.80
CA GLY A 54 5.42 -11.67 -15.04
C GLY A 54 5.83 -10.44 -15.87
N GLU A 55 7.07 -10.43 -16.36
CA GLU A 55 7.71 -9.25 -16.97
C GLU A 55 6.88 -8.60 -18.09
N LYS A 56 6.43 -9.39 -19.08
CA LYS A 56 5.60 -8.86 -20.19
C LYS A 56 4.30 -8.23 -19.70
N ARG A 57 3.63 -8.86 -18.74
CA ARG A 57 2.36 -8.39 -18.19
C ARG A 57 2.56 -7.15 -17.31
N PHE A 58 3.65 -7.13 -16.54
CA PHE A 58 4.05 -5.95 -15.78
C PHE A 58 4.32 -4.77 -16.71
N THR A 59 5.04 -4.96 -17.82
CA THR A 59 5.26 -3.89 -18.82
C THR A 59 3.94 -3.38 -19.43
N THR A 60 2.98 -4.26 -19.71
CA THR A 60 1.63 -3.85 -20.19
C THR A 60 0.89 -3.03 -19.14
N PHE A 61 0.86 -3.49 -17.89
CA PHE A 61 0.31 -2.75 -16.76
C PHE A 61 1.00 -1.40 -16.59
N TRP A 62 2.33 -1.38 -16.61
CA TRP A 62 3.15 -0.21 -16.37
C TRP A 62 2.88 0.86 -17.43
N THR A 63 2.79 0.46 -18.70
CA THR A 63 2.43 1.37 -19.79
C THR A 63 1.04 1.98 -19.59
N ALA A 64 0.05 1.15 -19.24
CA ALA A 64 -1.30 1.64 -18.96
C ALA A 64 -1.34 2.60 -17.76
N TRP A 65 -0.57 2.31 -16.72
CA TRP A 65 -0.46 3.17 -15.54
C TRP A 65 0.17 4.52 -15.87
N LYS A 66 1.29 4.52 -16.61
CA LYS A 66 1.95 5.76 -17.06
C LYS A 66 1.00 6.62 -17.89
N GLN A 67 0.20 6.00 -18.75
CA GLN A 67 -0.81 6.69 -19.53
C GLN A 67 -1.94 7.27 -18.66
N ALA A 68 -2.43 6.52 -17.67
CA ALA A 68 -3.45 7.02 -16.73
C ALA A 68 -2.95 8.24 -15.95
N VAL A 69 -1.73 8.18 -15.41
CA VAL A 69 -1.11 9.32 -14.70
C VAL A 69 -0.96 10.54 -15.62
N ALA A 70 -0.53 10.35 -16.87
CA ALA A 70 -0.42 11.44 -17.84
C ALA A 70 -1.79 12.08 -18.18
N GLN A 71 -2.90 11.34 -17.98
CA GLN A 71 -4.26 11.83 -18.13
C GLN A 71 -4.88 12.34 -16.83
N HIS A 72 -4.09 12.47 -15.76
CA HIS A 72 -4.56 12.82 -14.41
C HIS A 72 -5.65 11.88 -13.87
N LYS A 73 -5.59 10.60 -14.26
CA LYS A 73 -6.50 9.52 -13.81
C LYS A 73 -5.87 8.69 -12.70
N GLY A 74 -6.70 7.95 -11.98
CA GLY A 74 -6.28 7.09 -10.88
C GLY A 74 -6.28 5.60 -11.23
N PRO A 75 -5.85 4.73 -10.30
CA PRO A 75 -5.87 3.28 -10.50
C PRO A 75 -7.26 2.69 -10.78
N GLN A 76 -8.32 3.38 -10.34
CA GLN A 76 -9.72 3.00 -10.60
C GLN A 76 -10.11 3.06 -12.09
N ASP A 77 -9.35 3.81 -12.89
CA ASP A 77 -9.61 3.96 -14.33
C ASP A 77 -8.90 2.88 -15.18
N LEU A 78 -8.18 1.97 -14.54
CA LEU A 78 -7.50 0.86 -15.19
C LEU A 78 -8.45 -0.33 -15.41
N SER A 79 -8.02 -1.28 -16.25
CA SER A 79 -8.73 -2.57 -16.35
C SER A 79 -8.74 -3.30 -14.99
N PRO A 80 -9.72 -4.18 -14.71
CA PRO A 80 -9.78 -4.87 -13.42
C PRO A 80 -8.49 -5.63 -13.04
N VAL A 81 -7.80 -6.21 -14.04
CA VAL A 81 -6.52 -6.89 -13.82
C VAL A 81 -5.42 -5.89 -13.45
N HIS A 82 -5.34 -4.75 -14.13
CA HIS A 82 -4.35 -3.72 -13.85
C HIS A 82 -4.62 -3.00 -12.53
N GLN A 83 -5.89 -2.79 -12.18
CA GLN A 83 -6.28 -2.27 -10.87
C GLN A 83 -5.82 -3.20 -9.75
N GLU A 84 -5.95 -4.51 -9.94
CA GLU A 84 -5.49 -5.49 -8.96
C GLU A 84 -3.96 -5.52 -8.84
N VAL A 85 -3.22 -5.34 -9.94
CA VAL A 85 -1.76 -5.18 -9.91
C VAL A 85 -1.36 -3.89 -9.18
N ALA A 86 -2.06 -2.78 -9.43
CA ALA A 86 -1.82 -1.53 -8.72
C ALA A 86 -2.08 -1.69 -7.21
N ARG A 87 -3.20 -2.34 -6.83
CA ARG A 87 -3.52 -2.66 -5.43
C ARG A 87 -2.43 -3.51 -4.78
N ALA A 88 -1.91 -4.52 -5.48
CA ALA A 88 -0.84 -5.37 -4.99
C ALA A 88 0.47 -4.60 -4.78
N LEU A 89 0.79 -3.69 -5.70
CA LEU A 89 1.98 -2.84 -5.60
C LEU A 89 1.86 -1.86 -4.42
N ILE A 90 0.68 -1.27 -4.20
CA ILE A 90 0.40 -0.41 -3.03
C ILE A 90 0.56 -1.23 -1.74
N TYR A 91 -0.04 -2.41 -1.68
CA TYR A 91 0.08 -3.29 -0.52
C TYR A 91 1.54 -3.62 -0.22
N LEU A 92 2.34 -3.94 -1.26
CA LEU A 92 3.77 -4.20 -1.13
C LEU A 92 4.54 -3.03 -0.53
N TRP A 93 4.29 -1.80 -1.00
CA TRP A 93 4.91 -0.61 -0.44
C TRP A 93 4.56 -0.39 1.04
N TYR A 94 3.31 -0.67 1.42
CA TYR A 94 2.84 -0.42 2.77
C TYR A 94 3.29 -1.49 3.77
N THR A 95 3.24 -2.77 3.39
CA THR A 95 3.43 -3.90 4.31
C THR A 95 4.76 -4.62 4.14
N GLY A 96 5.43 -4.45 2.99
CA GLY A 96 6.59 -5.23 2.61
C GLY A 96 6.28 -6.65 2.14
N ALA A 97 5.00 -6.99 1.98
CA ALA A 97 4.55 -8.28 1.48
C ALA A 97 3.81 -8.15 0.15
N TRP A 98 3.91 -9.16 -0.72
CA TRP A 98 3.07 -9.28 -1.89
C TRP A 98 1.76 -9.99 -1.51
N PRO A 99 0.58 -9.41 -1.76
CA PRO A 99 -0.67 -10.02 -1.34
C PRO A 99 -1.11 -11.14 -2.29
N ARG A 100 -2.03 -11.96 -1.81
CA ARG A 100 -2.85 -12.79 -2.69
C ARG A 100 -3.65 -11.89 -3.64
N LEU A 101 -3.57 -12.19 -4.94
CA LEU A 101 -4.35 -11.51 -5.97
C LEU A 101 -5.77 -12.08 -6.04
N ALA A 102 -6.72 -11.26 -6.49
CA ALA A 102 -8.07 -11.70 -6.81
C ALA A 102 -8.03 -12.88 -7.81
N PRO A 103 -8.80 -13.97 -7.60
CA PRO A 103 -8.73 -15.16 -8.44
C PRO A 103 -8.89 -14.87 -9.94
N ALA A 104 -9.80 -13.97 -10.31
CA ALA A 104 -10.02 -13.58 -11.70
C ALA A 104 -8.78 -12.88 -12.31
N ALA A 105 -8.12 -12.02 -11.56
CA ALA A 105 -6.90 -11.33 -12.01
C ALA A 105 -5.72 -12.30 -12.12
N HIS A 106 -5.52 -13.17 -11.11
CA HIS A 106 -4.48 -14.20 -11.17
C HIS A 106 -4.66 -15.15 -12.36
N ALA A 107 -5.88 -15.61 -12.60
CA ALA A 107 -6.21 -16.43 -13.77
C ALA A 107 -5.96 -15.69 -15.10
N ALA A 108 -6.31 -14.40 -15.18
CA ALA A 108 -6.06 -13.59 -16.37
C ALA A 108 -4.57 -13.34 -16.64
N LEU A 109 -3.76 -13.25 -15.58
CA LEU A 109 -2.29 -13.15 -15.69
C LEU A 109 -1.66 -14.47 -16.16
N ARG A 110 -2.34 -15.61 -16.00
CA ARG A 110 -1.89 -16.97 -16.38
C ARG A 110 -0.50 -17.31 -15.83
N ARG A 111 -0.31 -17.07 -14.53
CA ARG A 111 0.98 -17.34 -13.86
C ARG A 111 1.05 -18.78 -13.38
N GLU A 112 2.24 -19.35 -13.52
CA GLU A 112 2.61 -20.64 -12.90
C GLU A 112 3.01 -20.48 -11.43
N VAL A 113 3.09 -19.24 -10.93
CA VAL A 113 3.38 -18.95 -9.53
C VAL A 113 2.12 -19.07 -8.68
N ALA A 114 2.25 -19.71 -7.52
CA ALA A 114 1.17 -19.86 -6.56
C ALA A 114 0.60 -18.50 -6.14
N ASN A 115 -0.73 -18.40 -6.13
CA ASN A 115 -1.42 -17.20 -5.66
C ASN A 115 -1.51 -17.18 -4.13
N ALA A 116 -0.36 -17.01 -3.48
CA ALA A 116 -0.23 -16.93 -2.03
C ALA A 116 0.38 -15.59 -1.62
N GLU A 117 0.11 -15.17 -0.39
CA GLU A 117 0.80 -14.03 0.21
C GLU A 117 2.25 -14.42 0.53
N SER A 118 3.18 -13.51 0.27
CA SER A 118 4.61 -13.74 0.50
C SER A 118 5.32 -12.45 0.91
N VAL A 119 6.18 -12.50 1.93
CA VAL A 119 7.01 -11.36 2.32
C VAL A 119 8.15 -11.19 1.32
N ALA A 120 8.38 -9.96 0.83
CA ALA A 120 9.41 -9.70 -0.19
C ALA A 120 10.84 -9.85 0.35
N SER A 121 11.07 -9.41 1.58
CA SER A 121 12.31 -9.69 2.34
C SER A 121 12.09 -9.48 3.85
N PRO A 122 12.94 -10.06 4.72
CA PRO A 122 12.88 -9.79 6.16
C PRO A 122 12.98 -8.29 6.51
N SER A 123 13.76 -7.52 5.74
CA SER A 123 13.92 -6.08 5.93
C SER A 123 12.69 -5.27 5.52
N ALA A 124 11.85 -5.81 4.61
CA ALA A 124 10.71 -5.09 4.05
C ALA A 124 9.66 -4.72 5.11
N TYR A 125 9.50 -5.53 6.17
CA TYR A 125 8.60 -5.23 7.28
C TYR A 125 9.00 -3.94 8.00
N VAL A 126 10.30 -3.74 8.24
CA VAL A 126 10.83 -2.61 9.01
C VAL A 126 10.72 -1.30 8.23
N GLU A 127 10.78 -1.38 6.89
CA GLU A 127 10.73 -0.23 5.98
C GLU A 127 9.35 0.01 5.36
N GLY A 128 8.33 -0.77 5.77
CA GLY A 128 6.96 -0.61 5.27
C GLY A 128 6.40 0.79 5.53
N LEU A 129 5.75 1.38 4.52
CA LEU A 129 5.19 2.74 4.63
C LEU A 129 4.07 2.85 5.67
N VAL A 130 3.46 1.72 6.05
CA VAL A 130 2.42 1.67 7.09
C VAL A 130 2.89 2.28 8.41
N TRP A 131 4.16 2.14 8.78
CA TRP A 131 4.69 2.72 10.02
C TRP A 131 4.75 4.25 9.94
N ARG A 132 5.05 4.79 8.76
CA ARG A 132 5.17 6.24 8.56
C ARG A 132 3.81 6.94 8.58
N THR A 133 2.74 6.29 8.12
CA THR A 133 1.41 6.93 8.05
C THR A 133 0.86 7.32 9.42
N PHE A 134 1.07 6.51 10.45
CA PHE A 134 0.67 6.82 11.81
C PHE A 134 1.83 7.24 12.72
N HIS A 135 2.96 7.66 12.14
CA HIS A 135 4.17 8.07 12.87
C HIS A 135 4.60 7.05 13.94
N GLY A 136 4.44 5.77 13.61
CA GLY A 136 4.77 4.66 14.50
C GLY A 136 6.12 4.03 14.20
N HIS A 137 6.43 2.99 14.96
CA HIS A 137 7.64 2.19 14.83
C HIS A 137 7.25 0.73 14.61
N PRO A 138 7.98 -0.01 13.74
CA PRO A 138 7.73 -1.43 13.55
C PRO A 138 7.89 -2.20 14.86
N ALA A 139 6.99 -3.12 15.18
CA ALA A 139 7.12 -3.91 16.40
C ALA A 139 8.36 -4.81 16.31
N GLY A 140 9.17 -4.84 17.37
CA GLY A 140 10.40 -5.65 17.40
C GLY A 140 11.56 -5.09 16.57
N ALA A 141 11.42 -3.92 15.96
CA ALA A 141 12.50 -3.24 15.24
C ALA A 141 12.45 -1.71 15.47
N LYS A 142 13.61 -1.03 15.51
CA LYS A 142 13.69 0.43 15.71
C LYS A 142 12.79 0.98 16.86
N PRO A 143 12.85 0.40 18.08
CA PRO A 143 11.97 0.83 19.17
C PRO A 143 12.23 2.30 19.53
N PRO A 144 11.20 3.08 19.89
CA PRO A 144 11.34 4.49 20.26
C PRO A 144 12.06 4.71 21.61
N GLY A 145 12.49 3.64 22.29
CA GLY A 145 13.03 3.68 23.65
C GLY A 145 11.96 3.39 24.71
N PHE A 146 12.42 2.95 25.89
CA PHE A 146 11.55 2.63 27.02
C PHE A 146 10.83 3.88 27.54
N GLY A 147 9.54 3.76 27.90
CA GLY A 147 8.77 4.82 28.54
C GLY A 147 8.16 5.87 27.59
N THR A 148 8.41 5.77 26.29
CA THR A 148 7.83 6.69 25.29
C THR A 148 6.31 6.62 25.19
N TRP A 149 5.72 5.48 25.53
CA TRP A 149 4.27 5.29 25.66
C TRP A 149 3.63 6.10 26.80
N ALA A 150 4.42 6.66 27.73
CA ALA A 150 3.91 7.54 28.78
C ALA A 150 3.67 8.98 28.28
N VAL A 151 4.25 9.34 27.13
CA VAL A 151 4.08 10.67 26.54
C VAL A 151 2.79 10.69 25.73
N GLN A 152 1.91 11.64 26.02
CA GLN A 152 0.68 11.84 25.26
C GLN A 152 1.03 12.20 23.80
N PRO A 153 0.45 11.52 22.80
CA PRO A 153 0.67 11.89 21.40
C PRO A 153 0.14 13.31 21.13
N PRO A 154 0.75 14.03 20.17
CA PRO A 154 0.26 15.35 19.79
C PRO A 154 -1.20 15.26 19.32
N ALA A 155 -1.95 16.32 19.57
CA ALA A 155 -3.32 16.41 19.06
C ALA A 155 -3.32 16.29 17.53
N PRO A 156 -4.28 15.55 16.94
CA PRO A 156 -4.41 15.49 15.50
C PRO A 156 -4.66 16.91 14.96
N GLN A 157 -4.15 17.18 13.76
CA GLN A 157 -4.43 18.44 13.07
C GLN A 157 -5.94 18.56 12.83
N SER A 158 -6.47 19.76 12.98
CA SER A 158 -7.85 20.05 12.59
C SER A 158 -8.03 19.87 11.08
N VAL A 159 -9.26 19.60 10.66
CA VAL A 159 -9.62 19.46 9.24
C VAL A 159 -9.23 20.73 8.45
N GLU A 160 -9.39 21.91 9.05
CA GLU A 160 -9.04 23.20 8.44
C GLU A 160 -7.52 23.36 8.22
N GLN A 161 -6.71 22.96 9.22
CA GLN A 161 -5.24 22.95 9.10
C GLN A 161 -4.78 21.98 8.00
N LEU A 162 -5.38 20.79 7.93
CA LEU A 162 -5.09 19.82 6.87
C LEU A 162 -5.44 20.38 5.49
N ARG A 163 -6.62 20.98 5.34
CA ARG A 163 -7.05 21.59 4.06
C ARG A 163 -6.11 22.71 3.63
N THR A 164 -5.71 23.57 4.56
CA THR A 164 -4.76 24.65 4.26
C THR A 164 -3.40 24.09 3.84
N GLY A 165 -2.86 23.11 4.58
CA GLY A 165 -1.57 22.49 4.26
C GLY A 165 -1.56 21.73 2.93
N LEU A 166 -2.71 21.19 2.51
CA LEU A 166 -2.88 20.51 1.23
C LEU A 166 -3.21 21.46 0.06
N GLY A 167 -3.31 22.77 0.30
CA GLY A 167 -3.75 23.73 -0.72
C GLY A 167 -5.21 23.56 -1.15
N LEU A 168 -6.03 22.96 -0.30
CA LEU A 168 -7.45 22.66 -0.50
C LEU A 168 -8.37 23.63 0.26
N ALA A 169 -7.84 24.73 0.81
CA ALA A 169 -8.63 25.71 1.58
C ALA A 169 -9.89 26.13 0.83
N ASP A 170 -9.75 26.45 -0.46
CA ASP A 170 -10.82 26.95 -1.32
C ASP A 170 -11.56 25.85 -2.11
N VAL A 171 -11.16 24.58 -1.96
CA VAL A 171 -11.77 23.46 -2.69
C VAL A 171 -12.91 22.89 -1.85
N PRO A 172 -14.19 23.03 -2.25
CA PRO A 172 -15.30 22.53 -1.45
C PRO A 172 -15.12 21.04 -1.13
N TYR A 173 -15.46 20.66 0.10
CA TYR A 173 -15.39 19.29 0.56
C TYR A 173 -16.44 18.45 -0.19
N CYS A 174 -15.99 17.67 -1.17
CA CYS A 174 -16.87 16.82 -1.97
C CYS A 174 -16.75 15.37 -1.51
N THR A 175 -17.54 14.96 -0.52
CA THR A 175 -17.72 13.53 -0.17
C THR A 175 -18.60 12.77 -1.16
N GLY A 176 -19.07 13.42 -2.22
CA GLY A 176 -20.16 12.91 -3.05
C GLY A 176 -21.52 12.97 -2.34
N LEU A 177 -21.56 13.47 -1.10
CA LEU A 177 -22.77 13.90 -0.41
C LEU A 177 -23.00 15.36 -0.80
N THR A 178 -24.24 15.69 -1.17
CA THR A 178 -24.62 17.06 -1.55
C THR A 178 -24.65 18.01 -0.37
N ASP A 179 -24.74 17.46 0.85
CA ASP A 179 -24.92 18.19 2.10
C ASP A 179 -24.13 17.51 3.24
N GLU A 180 -23.76 18.28 4.26
CA GLU A 180 -23.11 17.76 5.47
C GLU A 180 -24.11 16.86 6.23
N VAL A 181 -23.81 15.56 6.32
CA VAL A 181 -24.66 14.60 7.03
C VAL A 181 -24.38 14.73 8.53
N SER A 182 -25.41 15.08 9.30
CA SER A 182 -25.29 15.13 10.75
C SER A 182 -24.94 13.73 11.30
N PRO A 183 -24.04 13.61 12.30
CA PRO A 183 -23.77 12.32 12.95
C PRO A 183 -25.04 11.63 13.46
N ASP A 184 -26.08 12.40 13.82
CA ASP A 184 -27.38 11.90 14.29
C ASP A 184 -28.24 11.27 13.17
N GLU A 185 -27.97 11.62 11.91
CA GLU A 185 -28.66 11.07 10.73
C GLU A 185 -28.05 9.74 10.27
N ILE A 186 -26.84 9.42 10.74
CA ILE A 186 -26.18 8.15 10.44
C ILE A 186 -26.81 7.05 11.30
N PRO A 187 -27.43 6.01 10.70
CA PRO A 187 -27.99 4.92 11.46
C PRO A 187 -26.95 4.34 12.43
N GLY A 188 -27.28 4.23 13.71
CA GLY A 188 -26.30 3.88 14.76
C GLY A 188 -25.55 2.55 14.58
N ARG A 189 -26.04 1.65 13.72
CA ARG A 189 -25.34 0.42 13.30
C ARG A 189 -24.15 0.67 12.37
N LEU A 190 -24.14 1.80 11.66
CA LEU A 190 -23.08 2.24 10.75
C LEU A 190 -22.08 3.16 11.45
N LEU A 191 -22.47 3.77 12.56
CA LEU A 191 -21.53 4.42 13.46
C LEU A 191 -20.68 3.34 14.15
N PRO A 192 -19.37 3.57 14.33
CA PRO A 192 -18.56 2.70 15.17
C PRO A 192 -19.17 2.74 16.58
N GLY A 193 -19.89 1.67 16.94
CA GLY A 193 -20.67 1.62 18.17
C GLY A 193 -19.83 1.90 19.42
N PRO A 194 -20.46 2.28 20.54
CA PRO A 194 -19.76 2.46 21.82
C PRO A 194 -18.97 1.19 22.12
N ARG A 195 -17.64 1.31 22.15
CA ARG A 195 -16.72 0.19 22.39
C ARG A 195 -16.88 -0.32 23.83
N ILE A 196 -17.79 -1.27 24.04
CA ILE A 196 -17.97 -1.99 25.31
C ILE A 196 -16.68 -2.73 25.73
N SER A 197 -15.75 -2.96 24.80
CA SER A 197 -14.52 -3.72 25.00
C SER A 197 -13.36 -2.98 25.71
N ARG A 198 -13.47 -1.69 26.07
CA ARG A 198 -12.35 -1.02 26.78
C ARG A 198 -12.12 -1.53 28.20
N HIS A 199 -13.11 -2.19 28.81
CA HIS A 199 -13.02 -2.68 30.19
C HIS A 199 -12.89 -4.20 30.30
N ILE A 200 -12.94 -4.92 29.18
CA ILE A 200 -12.80 -6.38 29.17
C ILE A 200 -11.40 -6.67 28.63
N PRO A 201 -10.48 -7.22 29.44
CA PRO A 201 -9.17 -7.61 28.93
C PRO A 201 -9.34 -8.61 27.78
N PRO A 202 -8.46 -8.60 26.76
CA PRO A 202 -8.58 -9.47 25.59
C PRO A 202 -8.74 -10.96 25.93
N SER A 203 -8.22 -11.40 27.07
CA SER A 203 -8.32 -12.77 27.60
C SER A 203 -9.72 -13.16 28.11
N ALA A 204 -10.62 -12.19 28.29
CA ALA A 204 -11.98 -12.39 28.79
C ALA A 204 -13.05 -12.18 27.70
N VAL A 205 -12.63 -11.91 26.46
CA VAL A 205 -13.53 -11.92 25.29
C VAL A 205 -13.75 -13.39 24.91
N PRO A 206 -14.99 -13.91 24.92
CA PRO A 206 -15.26 -15.27 24.47
C PRO A 206 -14.78 -15.43 23.02
N THR A 207 -13.84 -16.34 22.80
CA THR A 207 -13.46 -16.75 21.45
C THR A 207 -14.71 -17.29 20.76
N ALA A 208 -14.98 -16.87 19.52
CA ALA A 208 -16.06 -17.43 18.74
C ALA A 208 -15.95 -18.96 18.73
N ASP A 209 -17.06 -19.66 19.04
CA ASP A 209 -17.12 -21.11 19.00
C ASP A 209 -16.63 -21.60 17.63
N ALA A 210 -15.76 -22.61 17.65
CA ALA A 210 -15.28 -23.25 16.43
C ALA A 210 -16.49 -23.78 15.63
N PRO A 211 -16.49 -23.69 14.29
CA PRO A 211 -17.55 -24.27 13.48
C PRO A 211 -17.62 -25.77 13.77
N GLY A 212 -18.77 -26.22 14.28
CA GLY A 212 -18.99 -27.61 14.66
C GLY A 212 -18.79 -28.56 13.48
N THR A 213 -18.04 -29.63 13.71
CA THR A 213 -17.94 -30.76 12.80
C THR A 213 -19.31 -31.43 12.68
N PRO A 214 -19.80 -31.78 11.47
CA PRO A 214 -21.04 -32.55 11.34
C PRO A 214 -20.82 -33.94 11.95
N GLU A 215 -21.56 -34.28 13.00
CA GLU A 215 -21.56 -35.64 13.53
C GLU A 215 -22.19 -36.61 12.52
N GLU A 216 -21.44 -37.67 12.27
CA GLU A 216 -21.76 -38.82 11.45
C GLU A 216 -22.81 -39.67 12.16
N SER A 217 -24.09 -39.35 11.96
CA SER A 217 -25.20 -40.18 12.43
C SER A 217 -25.34 -41.43 11.56
N THR A 218 -24.71 -42.53 11.98
CA THR A 218 -24.99 -43.87 11.46
C THR A 218 -25.43 -44.79 12.60
N ALA A 219 -26.55 -45.48 12.36
CA ALA A 219 -27.21 -46.54 13.14
C ALA A 219 -28.20 -46.10 14.23
#